data_AF-A0A946NVR6-F1
#
_entry.id   AF-A0A946NVR6-F1
#
_cell.length_a   1.000
_cell.length_b   1.000
_cell.length_c   1.000
_cell.angle_alpha   90.00
_cell.angle_beta   90.00
_cell.angle_gamma   90.00
#
_symmetry.space_group_name_H-M   'P 1'
#
loop_
_entity.id
_entity.type
_entity.pdbx_description
1 polymer ?
#
loop_
_entity_poly.entity_id
_entity_poly.type
_entity_poly.pdbx_seq_one_letter_code
_entity_poly.pdbx_strand_id
1 'polypeptide(L)'
;MKKNTFSEDNIVSKDSRYLINTKIFITYKFINTMFMGIAIGSYVTQYKPIKIDDYPIMGIIFAILTISIASLYKRIMKIDYFFKFLLIVESIMLIWIIFFLIYPYSYQVALLIYIARSITFLFGDFLGRAETIFLNKTETLSSIDIFKQLGNISGMIFSVLFYKWIEETYLISDNESKVYYIHFLLVILQVIIIFLVFKSFQRK
;
A
#
# COMPACT_ATOMS: atom_id res chain seq x y z
N MET A 1 15.96 12.00 -43.42
CA MET A 1 15.42 11.16 -42.32
C MET A 1 14.54 12.01 -41.43
N LYS A 2 13.22 11.75 -41.43
CA LYS A 2 12.25 12.41 -40.55
C LYS A 2 12.63 12.09 -39.10
N LYS A 3 13.10 13.11 -38.37
CA LYS A 3 13.21 13.08 -36.92
C LYS A 3 11.76 13.13 -36.41
N ASN A 4 11.18 11.97 -36.13
CA ASN A 4 9.91 11.91 -35.40
C ASN A 4 10.18 12.52 -34.02
N THR A 5 9.87 13.80 -33.91
CA THR A 5 9.59 14.47 -32.65
C THR A 5 8.50 13.68 -31.97
N PHE A 6 8.88 12.85 -30.99
CA PHE A 6 7.98 12.56 -29.88
C PHE A 6 7.60 13.93 -29.33
N SER A 7 6.39 14.37 -29.63
CA SER A 7 5.88 15.62 -29.11
C SER A 7 5.87 15.49 -27.59
N GLU A 8 6.81 16.18 -26.94
CA GLU A 8 6.85 16.51 -25.52
C GLU A 8 5.69 17.44 -25.11
N ASP A 9 4.57 17.37 -25.83
CA ASP A 9 3.38 18.13 -25.57
C ASP A 9 2.58 17.44 -24.44
N ASN A 10 2.79 17.93 -23.23
CA ASN A 10 1.72 18.13 -22.24
C ASN A 10 1.03 16.88 -21.64
N ILE A 11 1.76 15.79 -21.39
CA ILE A 11 1.18 14.64 -20.65
C ILE A 11 0.92 14.99 -19.16
N VAL A 12 1.57 16.02 -18.61
CA VAL A 12 1.24 16.58 -17.29
C VAL A 12 0.15 17.65 -17.43
N SER A 13 -1.00 17.18 -17.91
CA SER A 13 -2.36 17.75 -17.81
C SER A 13 -2.47 19.24 -17.44
N LYS A 14 -2.56 20.08 -18.48
CA LYS A 14 -3.15 21.43 -18.40
C LYS A 14 -4.57 21.40 -17.79
N ASP A 15 -5.26 20.25 -17.87
CA ASP A 15 -6.61 20.00 -17.38
C ASP A 15 -6.72 19.29 -16.01
N SER A 16 -5.62 19.08 -15.26
CA SER A 16 -5.77 18.43 -13.95
C SER A 16 -6.36 19.33 -12.89
N ARG A 17 -7.25 18.74 -12.08
CA ARG A 17 -7.78 19.40 -10.88
C ARG A 17 -6.82 19.35 -9.70
N TYR A 18 -5.78 18.52 -9.76
CA TYR A 18 -4.85 18.30 -8.66
C TYR A 18 -3.39 18.64 -9.01
N LEU A 19 -2.66 19.06 -7.98
CA LEU A 19 -1.20 19.18 -7.92
C LEU A 19 -0.68 18.32 -6.75
N ILE A 20 0.47 17.66 -6.95
CA ILE A 20 1.11 16.88 -5.89
C ILE A 20 2.00 17.78 -5.04
N ASN A 21 1.77 17.81 -3.73
CA ASN A 21 2.72 18.35 -2.77
C ASN A 21 3.81 17.30 -2.50
N THR A 22 4.97 17.46 -3.14
CA THR A 22 6.07 16.49 -3.09
C THR A 22 6.53 16.17 -1.66
N LYS A 23 6.62 17.16 -0.76
CA LYS A 23 7.08 16.94 0.61
C LYS A 23 6.13 16.03 1.37
N ILE A 24 4.83 16.35 1.33
CA ILE A 24 3.80 15.56 1.99
C ILE A 24 3.70 14.17 1.35
N PHE A 25 3.85 14.07 0.03
CA PHE A 25 3.83 12.80 -0.67
C PHE A 25 5.00 11.89 -0.26
N ILE A 26 6.21 12.44 -0.09
CA ILE A 26 7.37 11.68 0.45
C ILE A 26 7.09 11.21 1.88
N THR A 27 6.51 12.07 2.73
CA THR A 27 6.11 11.68 4.09
C THR A 27 5.04 10.57 4.08
N TYR A 28 4.04 10.67 3.20
CA TYR A 28 3.07 9.60 2.97
C TYR A 28 3.78 8.29 2.63
N LYS A 29 4.73 8.30 1.69
CA LYS A 29 5.45 7.09 1.28
C LYS A 29 6.25 6.48 2.41
N PHE A 30 6.91 7.30 3.23
CA PHE A 30 7.60 6.83 4.43
C PHE A 30 6.64 6.13 5.40
N ILE A 31 5.50 6.76 5.74
CA ILE A 31 4.55 6.18 6.70
C ILE A 31 3.87 4.93 6.11
N ASN A 32 3.58 4.92 4.81
CA ASN A 32 2.98 3.78 4.12
C ASN A 32 3.93 2.56 4.09
N THR A 33 5.22 2.75 3.82
CA THR A 33 6.16 1.62 3.89
C THR A 33 6.52 1.25 5.32
N MET A 34 6.46 2.19 6.28
CA MET A 34 6.56 1.87 7.71
C MET A 34 5.42 0.97 8.16
N PHE A 35 4.19 1.22 7.72
CA PHE A 35 3.06 0.31 7.92
C PHE A 35 3.40 -1.09 7.38
N MET A 36 3.93 -1.19 6.16
CA MET A 36 4.30 -2.48 5.57
C MET A 36 5.37 -3.21 6.40
N GLY A 37 6.38 -2.48 6.89
CA GLY A 37 7.42 -3.02 7.76
C GLY A 37 6.88 -3.52 9.09
N ILE A 38 5.91 -2.83 9.68
CA ILE A 38 5.25 -3.26 10.93
C ILE A 38 4.42 -4.54 10.70
N ALA A 39 3.69 -4.59 9.59
CA ALA A 39 2.81 -5.69 9.25
C ALA A 39 3.54 -6.93 8.71
N ILE A 40 4.84 -6.87 8.40
CA ILE A 40 5.52 -7.96 7.68
C ILE A 40 5.46 -9.32 8.39
N GLY A 41 5.58 -9.32 9.72
CA GLY A 41 5.51 -10.53 10.54
C GLY A 41 4.09 -11.07 10.71
N SER A 42 3.06 -10.24 10.53
CA SER A 42 1.68 -10.65 10.82
C SER A 42 1.09 -11.57 9.77
N TYR A 43 1.52 -11.44 8.50
CA TYR A 43 0.95 -12.18 7.38
C TYR A 43 1.02 -13.69 7.58
N VAL A 44 2.12 -14.19 8.16
CA VAL A 44 2.32 -15.62 8.41
C VAL A 44 1.22 -16.17 9.33
N THR A 45 0.90 -15.44 10.39
CA THR A 45 -0.13 -15.84 11.35
C THR A 45 -1.55 -15.65 10.78
N GLN A 46 -1.79 -14.57 10.04
CA GLN A 46 -3.10 -14.26 9.47
C GLN A 46 -3.55 -15.26 8.40
N TYR A 47 -2.59 -15.86 7.68
CA TYR A 47 -2.89 -16.79 6.60
C TYR A 47 -2.94 -18.26 7.02
N LYS A 48 -2.62 -18.57 8.28
CA LYS A 48 -2.73 -19.94 8.81
C LYS A 48 -4.05 -20.66 8.48
N PRO A 49 -5.23 -20.00 8.50
CA PRO A 49 -6.48 -20.68 8.22
C PRO A 49 -6.66 -21.10 6.75
N ILE A 50 -5.92 -20.51 5.81
CA ILE A 50 -6.08 -20.73 4.37
C ILE A 50 -5.51 -22.09 3.96
N LYS A 51 -6.25 -22.86 3.15
CA LYS A 51 -5.78 -24.16 2.65
C LYS A 51 -4.73 -23.95 1.56
N ILE A 52 -3.78 -24.88 1.47
CA ILE A 52 -2.69 -24.81 0.49
C ILE A 52 -3.24 -24.74 -0.95
N ASP A 53 -4.27 -25.52 -1.26
CA ASP A 53 -4.86 -25.58 -2.60
C ASP A 53 -5.60 -24.29 -3.01
N ASP A 54 -5.97 -23.44 -2.04
CA ASP A 54 -6.63 -22.16 -2.32
C ASP A 54 -5.63 -21.13 -2.89
N TYR A 55 -4.34 -21.21 -2.53
CA TYR A 55 -3.33 -20.26 -2.99
C TYR A 55 -3.16 -20.27 -4.52
N PRO A 56 -2.95 -21.43 -5.19
CA PRO A 56 -2.88 -21.47 -6.65
C PRO A 56 -4.17 -20.98 -7.33
N ILE A 57 -5.35 -21.36 -6.82
CA ILE A 57 -6.65 -20.97 -7.38
C ILE A 57 -6.78 -19.44 -7.40
N MET A 58 -6.51 -18.81 -6.26
CA MET A 58 -6.56 -17.37 -6.15
C MET A 58 -5.48 -16.70 -7.01
N GLY A 59 -4.28 -17.27 -7.07
CA GLY A 59 -3.20 -16.80 -7.94
C GLY A 59 -3.59 -16.76 -9.42
N ILE A 60 -4.30 -17.78 -9.92
CA ILE A 60 -4.82 -17.82 -11.29
C ILE A 60 -5.84 -16.70 -11.51
N ILE A 61 -6.80 -16.53 -10.59
CA ILE A 61 -7.81 -15.47 -10.66
C ILE A 61 -7.14 -14.08 -10.71
N PHE A 62 -6.12 -13.84 -9.87
CA PHE A 62 -5.39 -12.58 -9.85
C PHE A 62 -4.54 -12.35 -11.09
N ALA A 63 -3.94 -13.39 -11.65
CA ALA A 63 -3.19 -13.29 -12.91
C ALA A 63 -4.11 -12.81 -14.06
N ILE A 64 -5.31 -13.37 -14.15
CA ILE A 64 -6.33 -12.95 -15.13
C ILE A 64 -6.78 -11.51 -14.86
N LEU A 65 -7.02 -11.15 -13.59
CA LEU A 65 -7.41 -9.79 -13.21
C LEU A 65 -6.34 -8.77 -13.61
N THR A 66 -5.06 -9.13 -13.49
CA THR A 66 -3.93 -8.27 -13.87
C THR A 66 -3.99 -7.84 -15.33
N ILE A 67 -4.36 -8.76 -16.23
CA ILE A 67 -4.56 -8.45 -17.66
C ILE A 67 -5.66 -7.40 -17.82
N SER A 68 -6.74 -7.52 -17.05
CA SER A 68 -7.84 -6.55 -17.07
C SER A 68 -7.42 -5.18 -16.55
N ILE A 69 -6.63 -5.11 -15.48
CA ILE A 69 -6.14 -3.83 -14.94
C ILE A 69 -5.14 -3.16 -15.89
N ALA A 70 -4.34 -3.93 -16.64
CA ALA A 70 -3.47 -3.38 -17.67
C ALA A 70 -4.26 -2.60 -18.74
N SER A 71 -5.52 -2.95 -19.02
CA SER A 71 -6.38 -2.16 -19.91
C SER A 71 -6.74 -0.77 -19.35
N LEU A 72 -6.73 -0.60 -18.02
CA LEU A 72 -7.00 0.65 -17.32
C LEU A 72 -5.78 1.59 -17.25
N TYR A 73 -4.61 1.17 -17.76
CA TYR A 73 -3.35 1.91 -17.69
C TYR A 73 -3.48 3.37 -18.13
N LYS A 74 -4.14 3.60 -19.28
CA LYS A 74 -4.37 4.95 -19.82
C LYS A 74 -5.16 5.85 -18.89
N ARG A 75 -6.02 5.28 -18.04
CA ARG A 75 -6.79 6.04 -17.04
C ARG A 75 -5.94 6.31 -15.80
N ILE A 76 -5.21 5.31 -15.29
CA ILE A 76 -4.34 5.45 -14.10
C ILE A 76 -3.28 6.55 -14.30
N MET A 77 -2.79 6.72 -15.54
CA MET A 77 -1.82 7.77 -15.90
C MET A 77 -2.39 9.19 -15.96
N LYS A 78 -3.63 9.41 -15.51
CA LYS A 78 -4.18 10.74 -15.25
C LYS A 78 -4.17 11.00 -13.76
N ILE A 79 -3.64 12.16 -13.35
CA ILE A 79 -3.47 12.51 -11.92
C ILE A 79 -4.75 12.38 -11.08
N ASP A 80 -5.89 12.77 -11.65
CA ASP A 80 -7.22 12.63 -11.02
C ASP A 80 -7.57 11.18 -10.68
N TYR A 81 -7.19 10.24 -11.56
CA TYR A 81 -7.44 8.81 -11.36
C TYR A 81 -6.35 8.19 -10.49
N PHE A 82 -5.09 8.63 -10.62
CA PHE A 82 -4.00 8.24 -9.73
C PHE A 82 -4.36 8.48 -8.27
N PHE A 83 -4.84 9.69 -7.94
CA PHE A 83 -5.35 10.02 -6.61
C PHE A 83 -6.47 9.08 -6.14
N LYS A 84 -7.48 8.86 -6.99
CA LYS A 84 -8.62 7.99 -6.66
C LYS A 84 -8.19 6.54 -6.41
N PHE A 85 -7.33 5.99 -7.27
CA PHE A 85 -6.84 4.62 -7.11
C PHE A 85 -5.97 4.48 -5.87
N LEU A 86 -5.12 5.47 -5.58
CA LEU A 86 -4.35 5.52 -4.35
C LEU A 86 -5.29 5.47 -3.13
N LEU A 87 -6.32 6.32 -3.08
CA LEU A 87 -7.32 6.29 -2.00
C LEU A 87 -8.08 4.96 -1.91
N ILE A 88 -8.47 4.37 -3.04
CA ILE A 88 -9.16 3.06 -3.06
C ILE A 88 -8.29 1.99 -2.41
N VAL A 89 -7.01 1.92 -2.78
CA VAL A 89 -6.06 0.96 -2.22
C VAL A 89 -5.91 1.16 -0.71
N GLU A 90 -5.68 2.39 -0.27
CA GLU A 90 -5.54 2.67 1.17
C GLU A 90 -6.85 2.41 1.95
N SER A 91 -8.01 2.62 1.32
CA SER A 91 -9.31 2.33 1.92
C SER A 91 -9.56 0.82 2.04
N ILE A 92 -9.23 0.05 1.01
CA ILE A 92 -9.26 -1.43 1.05
C ILE A 92 -8.38 -1.91 2.20
N MET A 93 -7.20 -1.31 2.36
CA MET A 93 -6.28 -1.64 3.45
C MET A 93 -6.92 -1.41 4.83
N LEU A 94 -7.53 -0.25 5.05
CA LEU A 94 -8.21 0.03 6.32
C LEU A 94 -9.35 -0.95 6.61
N ILE A 95 -10.16 -1.24 5.58
CA ILE A 95 -11.33 -2.11 5.71
C ILE A 95 -10.91 -3.50 6.20
N TRP A 96 -9.92 -4.15 5.57
CA TRP A 96 -9.56 -5.52 5.97
C TRP A 96 -8.94 -5.57 7.36
N ILE A 97 -8.17 -4.54 7.77
CA ILE A 97 -7.58 -4.46 9.13
C ILE A 97 -8.69 -4.40 10.18
N ILE A 98 -9.73 -3.60 9.92
CA ILE A 98 -10.91 -3.51 10.81
C ILE A 98 -11.64 -4.85 10.86
N PHE A 99 -11.88 -5.50 9.71
CA PHE A 99 -12.50 -6.83 9.67
C PHE A 99 -11.68 -7.87 10.46
N PHE A 100 -10.35 -7.81 10.37
CA PHE A 100 -9.46 -8.67 11.16
C PHE A 100 -9.62 -8.47 12.66
N LEU A 101 -9.74 -7.22 13.13
CA LEU A 101 -9.92 -6.92 14.55
C LEU A 101 -11.29 -7.38 15.09
N ILE A 102 -12.33 -7.39 14.25
CA ILE A 102 -13.69 -7.82 14.64
C ILE A 102 -13.82 -9.36 14.61
N TYR A 103 -13.28 -10.02 13.60
CA TYR A 103 -13.41 -11.47 13.39
C TYR A 103 -12.03 -12.14 13.20
N PRO A 104 -11.18 -12.14 14.24
CA PRO A 104 -9.79 -12.58 14.13
C PRO A 104 -9.70 -14.09 13.80
N TYR A 105 -8.69 -14.44 13.01
CA TYR A 105 -8.29 -15.83 12.69
C TYR A 105 -9.36 -16.76 12.09
N SER A 106 -10.46 -16.20 11.55
CA SER A 106 -11.42 -16.99 10.76
C SER A 106 -10.91 -17.23 9.33
N TYR A 107 -11.32 -18.35 8.73
CA TYR A 107 -11.00 -18.67 7.34
C TYR A 107 -11.48 -17.60 6.36
N GLN A 108 -12.70 -17.09 6.56
CA GLN A 108 -13.31 -16.07 5.72
C GLN A 108 -12.51 -14.75 5.78
N VAL A 109 -12.07 -14.35 6.97
CA VAL A 109 -11.23 -13.15 7.12
C VAL A 109 -9.85 -13.38 6.53
N ALA A 110 -9.23 -14.54 6.73
CA ALA A 110 -7.94 -14.84 6.12
C ALA A 110 -7.99 -14.74 4.59
N LEU A 111 -9.04 -15.29 3.96
CA LEU A 111 -9.30 -15.11 2.52
C LEU A 111 -9.51 -13.64 2.14
N LEU A 112 -10.31 -12.90 2.91
CA LEU A 112 -10.53 -11.47 2.66
C LEU A 112 -9.22 -10.68 2.67
N ILE A 113 -8.35 -10.91 3.66
CA ILE A 113 -7.04 -10.25 3.78
C ILE A 113 -6.18 -10.63 2.58
N TYR A 114 -6.13 -11.91 2.22
CA TYR A 114 -5.35 -12.38 1.07
C TYR A 114 -5.83 -11.71 -0.24
N ILE A 115 -7.14 -11.62 -0.44
CA ILE A 115 -7.74 -10.95 -1.61
C ILE A 115 -7.41 -9.45 -1.62
N ALA A 116 -7.67 -8.77 -0.50
CA ALA A 116 -7.42 -7.35 -0.36
C ALA A 116 -5.95 -6.99 -0.61
N ARG A 117 -5.03 -7.80 -0.08
CA ARG A 117 -3.59 -7.64 -0.30
C ARG A 117 -3.21 -7.88 -1.76
N SER A 118 -3.76 -8.91 -2.39
CA SER A 118 -3.47 -9.23 -3.80
C SER A 118 -3.94 -8.10 -4.73
N ILE A 119 -5.12 -7.53 -4.48
CA ILE A 119 -5.62 -6.35 -5.18
C ILE A 119 -4.70 -5.14 -4.95
N THR A 120 -4.29 -4.90 -3.70
CA THR A 120 -3.38 -3.81 -3.34
C THR A 120 -2.04 -3.92 -4.07
N PHE A 121 -1.46 -5.12 -4.09
CA PHE A 121 -0.21 -5.41 -4.80
C PHE A 121 -0.34 -5.14 -6.30
N LEU A 122 -1.44 -5.60 -6.90
CA LEU A 122 -1.72 -5.38 -8.31
C LEU A 122 -1.78 -3.88 -8.66
N PHE A 123 -2.52 -3.08 -7.89
CA PHE A 123 -2.55 -1.63 -8.11
C PHE A 123 -1.20 -0.96 -7.81
N GLY A 124 -0.44 -1.47 -6.84
CA GLY A 124 0.89 -0.97 -6.46
C GLY A 124 1.85 -0.85 -7.65
N ASP A 125 1.89 -1.85 -8.51
CA ASP A 125 2.76 -1.84 -9.71
C ASP A 125 2.39 -0.76 -10.73
N PHE A 126 1.09 -0.46 -10.86
CA PHE A 126 0.62 0.60 -11.75
C PHE A 126 0.80 1.98 -11.13
N LEU A 127 0.53 2.11 -9.83
CA LEU A 127 0.71 3.34 -9.07
C LEU A 127 2.19 3.74 -9.00
N GLY A 128 3.11 2.78 -8.84
CA GLY A 128 4.55 3.06 -8.85
C GLY A 128 5.05 3.62 -10.18
N ARG A 129 4.52 3.12 -11.30
CA ARG A 129 4.83 3.68 -12.64
C ARG A 129 4.25 5.08 -12.82
N ALA A 130 3.02 5.29 -12.36
CA ALA A 130 2.38 6.61 -12.40
C ALA A 130 3.14 7.64 -11.55
N GLU A 131 3.64 7.22 -10.38
CA GLU A 131 4.52 8.02 -9.52
C GLU A 131 5.78 8.49 -10.26
N THR A 132 6.44 7.62 -11.02
CA THR A 132 7.62 7.99 -11.85
C THR A 132 7.28 9.06 -12.89
N ILE A 133 6.09 8.98 -13.50
CA ILE A 133 5.65 9.93 -14.53
C ILE A 133 5.32 11.29 -13.90
N PHE A 134 4.61 11.32 -12.77
CA PHE A 134 4.19 12.58 -12.14
C PHE A 134 5.30 13.26 -11.32
N LEU A 135 6.25 12.51 -10.78
CA LEU A 135 7.37 13.01 -9.97
C LEU A 135 8.70 12.78 -10.69
N ASN A 136 8.74 13.15 -11.97
CA ASN A 136 9.83 12.85 -12.92
C ASN A 136 11.22 13.42 -12.59
N LYS A 137 11.38 14.21 -11.52
CA LYS A 137 12.68 14.74 -11.10
C LYS A 137 13.49 13.63 -10.42
N THR A 138 14.68 13.35 -10.94
CA THR A 138 15.58 12.30 -10.43
C THR A 138 15.85 12.41 -8.93
N GLU A 139 16.12 13.61 -8.42
CA GLU A 139 16.32 13.87 -6.98
C GLU A 139 15.07 13.53 -6.14
N THR A 140 13.88 13.80 -6.69
CA THR A 140 12.61 13.49 -6.04
C THR A 140 12.37 11.99 -6.00
N LEU A 141 12.60 11.28 -7.11
CA LEU A 141 12.49 9.82 -7.18
C LEU A 141 13.46 9.15 -6.21
N SER A 142 14.73 9.58 -6.20
CA SER A 142 15.74 9.08 -5.27
C SER A 142 15.33 9.31 -3.82
N SER A 143 14.79 10.50 -3.49
CA SER A 143 14.27 10.78 -2.15
C SER A 143 13.12 9.84 -1.80
N ILE A 144 12.15 9.63 -2.70
CA ILE A 144 11.03 8.71 -2.47
C ILE A 144 11.54 7.31 -2.14
N ASP A 145 12.50 6.80 -2.91
CA ASP A 145 13.04 5.46 -2.71
C ASP A 145 13.79 5.33 -1.37
N ILE A 146 14.60 6.33 -1.02
CA ILE A 146 15.28 6.37 0.28
C ILE A 146 14.26 6.39 1.43
N PHE A 147 13.26 7.28 1.36
CA PHE A 147 12.24 7.39 2.41
C PHE A 147 11.34 6.15 2.48
N LYS A 148 11.04 5.49 1.36
CA LYS A 148 10.37 4.19 1.34
C LYS A 148 11.17 3.14 2.13
N GLN A 149 12.48 3.05 1.89
CA GLN A 149 13.33 2.08 2.57
C GLN A 149 13.52 2.39 4.05
N LEU A 150 13.72 3.66 4.40
CA LEU A 150 13.79 4.10 5.81
C LEU A 150 12.48 3.82 6.54
N GLY A 151 11.34 4.09 5.89
CA GLY A 151 10.02 3.74 6.41
C GLY A 151 9.93 2.25 6.70
N ASN A 152 10.22 1.41 5.71
CA ASN A 152 10.17 -0.05 5.86
C ASN A 152 11.08 -0.56 6.99
N ILE A 153 12.34 -0.11 7.04
CA ILE A 153 13.30 -0.47 8.09
C ILE A 153 12.80 -0.03 9.46
N SER A 154 12.37 1.23 9.60
CA SER A 154 11.84 1.73 10.88
C SER A 154 10.62 0.95 11.35
N GLY A 155 9.74 0.56 10.43
CA GLY A 155 8.58 -0.28 10.72
C GLY A 155 8.96 -1.67 11.20
N MET A 156 9.94 -2.32 10.56
CA MET A 156 10.44 -3.63 10.98
C MET A 156 11.11 -3.57 12.36
N ILE A 157 11.95 -2.56 12.61
CA ILE A 157 12.57 -2.34 13.93
C ILE A 157 11.49 -2.16 14.99
N PHE A 158 10.49 -1.31 14.71
CA PHE A 158 9.37 -1.09 15.61
C PHE A 158 8.62 -2.39 15.91
N SER A 159 8.33 -3.20 14.89
CA SER A 159 7.63 -4.48 15.05
C SER A 159 8.37 -5.42 16.01
N VAL A 160 9.69 -5.56 15.85
CA VAL A 160 10.51 -6.40 16.74
C VAL A 160 10.46 -5.89 18.18
N LEU A 161 10.61 -4.57 18.38
CA LEU A 161 10.54 -3.97 19.70
C LEU A 161 9.16 -4.14 20.34
N PHE A 162 8.09 -3.94 19.56
CA PHE A 162 6.71 -4.09 20.03
C PHE A 162 6.41 -5.52 20.48
N TYR A 163 6.81 -6.53 19.71
CA TYR A 163 6.58 -7.92 20.09
C TYR A 163 7.36 -8.33 21.34
N LYS A 164 8.61 -7.89 21.48
CA LYS A 164 9.40 -8.11 22.71
C LYS A 164 8.78 -7.41 23.92
N TRP A 165 8.36 -6.15 23.75
CA TRP A 165 7.74 -5.38 24.82
C TRP A 165 6.45 -6.03 25.32
N ILE A 166 5.60 -6.54 24.42
CA ILE A 166 4.38 -7.26 24.79
C ILE A 166 4.69 -8.57 25.51
N GLU A 167 5.68 -9.32 25.04
CA GLU A 167 6.10 -10.59 25.63
C GLU A 167 6.63 -10.41 27.05
N GLU A 168 7.46 -9.39 27.28
CA GLU A 168 8.05 -9.12 28.59
C GLU A 168 7.05 -8.50 29.59
N THR A 169 6.19 -7.60 29.12
CA THR A 169 5.28 -6.83 30.02
C THR A 169 3.98 -7.59 30.32
N TYR A 170 3.41 -8.25 29.32
CA TYR A 170 2.09 -8.90 29.43
C TYR A 170 2.18 -10.43 29.46
N LEU A 171 3.39 -11.02 29.39
CA LEU A 171 3.63 -12.47 29.36
C LEU A 171 2.92 -13.18 28.19
N ILE A 172 2.68 -12.45 27.10
CA ILE A 172 2.04 -12.96 25.88
C ILE A 172 3.13 -13.51 24.97
N SER A 173 3.28 -14.83 24.95
CA SER A 173 4.26 -15.52 24.10
C SER A 173 3.70 -15.97 22.76
N ASP A 174 2.38 -16.14 22.66
CA ASP A 174 1.75 -16.68 21.46
C ASP A 174 1.70 -15.67 20.30
N ASN A 175 1.92 -16.17 19.09
CA ASN A 175 2.00 -15.35 17.88
C ASN A 175 0.66 -14.74 17.47
N GLU A 176 -0.46 -15.34 17.88
CA GLU A 176 -1.79 -14.84 17.53
C GLU A 176 -2.08 -13.57 18.32
N SER A 177 -2.03 -13.61 19.64
CA SER A 177 -2.17 -12.43 20.49
C SER A 177 -1.23 -11.29 20.10
N LYS A 178 0.07 -11.56 19.87
CA LYS A 178 1.05 -10.55 19.41
C LYS A 178 0.59 -9.85 18.12
N VAL A 179 0.12 -10.65 17.15
CA VAL A 179 -0.40 -10.14 15.88
C VAL A 179 -1.71 -9.39 16.09
N TYR A 180 -2.62 -9.87 16.93
CA TYR A 180 -3.86 -9.16 17.23
C TYR A 180 -3.60 -7.75 17.79
N TYR A 181 -2.69 -7.61 18.76
CA TYR A 181 -2.39 -6.32 19.38
C TYR A 181 -1.70 -5.33 18.43
N ILE A 182 -0.80 -5.78 17.57
CA ILE A 182 -0.12 -4.85 16.64
C ILE A 182 -1.10 -4.25 15.62
N HIS A 183 -2.24 -4.90 15.35
CA HIS A 183 -3.24 -4.40 14.41
C HIS A 183 -3.94 -3.13 14.88
N PHE A 184 -4.04 -2.89 16.19
CA PHE A 184 -4.56 -1.60 16.69
C PHE A 184 -3.65 -0.43 16.26
N LEU A 185 -2.33 -0.61 16.32
CA LEU A 185 -1.38 0.37 15.80
C LEU A 185 -1.49 0.52 14.27
N LEU A 186 -1.64 -0.59 13.56
CA LEU A 186 -1.81 -0.57 12.10
C LEU A 186 -3.05 0.22 11.68
N VAL A 187 -4.17 0.16 12.42
CA VAL A 187 -5.35 1.01 12.16
C VAL A 187 -4.99 2.49 12.28
N ILE A 188 -4.30 2.89 13.36
CA ILE A 188 -3.91 4.29 13.58
C ILE A 188 -3.03 4.78 12.43
N LEU A 189 -2.02 4.00 12.04
CA LEU A 189 -1.16 4.33 10.93
C LEU A 189 -1.93 4.42 9.61
N GLN A 190 -2.88 3.51 9.36
CA GLN A 190 -3.67 3.52 8.14
C GLN A 190 -4.56 4.77 8.02
N VAL A 191 -5.13 5.24 9.12
CA VAL A 191 -5.88 6.50 9.15
C VAL A 191 -4.95 7.69 8.84
N ILE A 192 -3.74 7.71 9.41
CA ILE A 192 -2.72 8.73 9.11
C ILE A 192 -2.33 8.68 7.64
N ILE A 193 -2.16 7.49 7.07
CA ILE A 193 -1.83 7.29 5.65
C ILE A 193 -2.90 7.89 4.75
N ILE A 194 -4.16 7.55 4.97
CA ILE A 194 -5.29 8.09 4.18
C ILE A 194 -5.32 9.62 4.28
N PHE A 195 -5.14 10.17 5.48
CA PHE A 195 -5.05 11.61 5.69
C PHE A 195 -3.89 12.27 4.92
N LEU A 196 -2.70 11.65 4.93
CA LEU A 196 -1.55 12.14 4.19
C LEU A 196 -1.77 12.04 2.67
N VAL A 197 -2.48 11.02 2.17
CA VAL A 197 -2.90 10.96 0.77
C VAL A 197 -3.76 12.16 0.42
N PHE A 198 -4.81 12.48 1.20
CA PHE A 198 -5.61 13.68 0.96
C PHE A 198 -4.78 14.97 0.96
N LYS A 199 -3.85 15.12 1.91
CA LYS A 199 -2.97 16.29 1.97
C LYS A 199 -1.93 16.35 0.84
N SER A 200 -1.57 15.21 0.27
CA SER A 200 -0.61 15.13 -0.83
C SER A 200 -1.15 15.67 -2.15
N PHE A 201 -2.47 15.66 -2.33
CA PHE A 201 -3.13 16.12 -3.57
C PHE A 201 -3.93 17.39 -3.30
N GLN A 202 -3.34 18.52 -3.67
CA GLN A 202 -3.97 19.83 -3.51
C GLN A 202 -4.83 20.13 -4.73
N ARG A 203 -6.06 20.59 -4.50
CA ARG A 203 -6.93 21.06 -5.59
C ARG A 203 -6.39 22.39 -6.12
N LYS A 204 -6.26 22.51 -7.44
CA LYS A 204 -5.92 23.77 -8.13
C LYS A 204 -7.04 24.78 -7.98
#